data_AF-A0AAV9DIN8-F1
#
_entry.id   AF-A0AAV9DIN8-F1
#
_cell.length_a   1.000
_cell.length_b   1.000
_cell.length_c   1.000
_cell.angle_alpha   90.00
_cell.angle_beta   90.00
_cell.angle_gamma   90.00
#
_symmetry.space_group_name_H-M   'P 1'
#
loop_
_entity.id
_entity.type
_entity.pdbx_description
1 polymer ?
#
loop_
_entity_poly.entity_id
_entity_poly.type
_entity_poly.pdbx_seq_one_letter_code
_entity_poly.pdbx_strand_id
1 'polypeptide(L)' 'MAIPVFDFSKLDGDSKAKAEALAEIANGCEEWGFFQLVNHGIPVELLERVKKVCSESYKEREQDFKRSEPVPSSTV' A
#
# COMPACT_ATOMS: atom_id res chain seq x y z
N MET A 1 11.59 13.93 7.27
CA MET A 1 11.64 12.46 7.29
C MET A 1 11.10 11.98 5.96
N ALA A 2 11.88 11.23 5.18
CA ALA A 2 11.45 10.72 3.87
C ALA A 2 10.97 9.28 4.02
N ILE A 3 9.91 8.90 3.31
CA ILE A 3 9.41 7.52 3.28
C ILE A 3 10.34 6.71 2.37
N PRO A 4 10.85 5.53 2.80
CA PRO A 4 11.67 4.68 1.95
C PRO A 4 10.94 4.28 0.67
N VAL A 5 11.67 4.22 -0.43
CA VAL A 5 11.14 3.80 -1.75
C VAL A 5 11.97 2.62 -2.25
N PHE A 6 11.34 1.49 -2.47
CA PHE A 6 11.97 0.27 -2.98
C PHE A 6 11.60 0.01 -4.43
N ASP A 7 12.62 -0.22 -5.25
CA ASP A 7 12.46 -0.57 -6.66
C ASP A 7 12.34 -2.09 -6.83
N PHE A 8 11.14 -2.54 -7.19
CA PHE A 8 10.84 -3.97 -7.35
C PHE A 8 11.47 -4.59 -8.59
N SER A 9 11.87 -3.80 -9.59
CA SER A 9 12.56 -4.34 -10.78
C SER A 9 13.90 -4.98 -10.44
N LYS A 10 14.51 -4.63 -9.29
CA LYS A 10 15.73 -5.26 -8.78
C LYS A 10 15.55 -6.75 -8.46
N LEU A 11 14.31 -7.22 -8.26
CA LEU A 11 14.00 -8.63 -8.01
C LEU A 11 14.12 -9.50 -9.27
N ASP A 12 14.07 -8.88 -10.45
CA ASP A 12 14.24 -9.55 -11.74
C ASP A 12 15.72 -9.68 -12.17
N GLY A 13 16.64 -9.20 -11.33
CA GLY A 13 18.09 -9.32 -11.54
C GLY A 13 18.64 -10.73 -11.30
N ASP A 14 19.97 -10.85 -11.31
CA ASP A 14 20.64 -12.11 -10.98
C ASP A 14 20.41 -12.52 -9.51
N SER A 15 20.79 -13.75 -9.16
CA SER A 15 20.56 -14.31 -7.82
C SER A 15 21.15 -13.46 -6.69
N LYS A 16 22.23 -12.71 -6.96
CA LYS A 16 22.87 -11.84 -5.97
C LYS A 16 22.09 -10.54 -5.80
N ALA A 17 21.77 -9.86 -6.89
CA ALA A 17 20.98 -8.63 -6.89
C ALA A 17 19.60 -8.85 -6.26
N LYS A 18 18.97 -9.99 -6.55
CA LYS A 18 17.71 -10.38 -5.92
C LYS A 18 17.84 -10.58 -4.41
N ALA A 19 18.90 -11.24 -3.94
CA ALA A 19 19.14 -11.45 -2.51
C ALA A 19 19.37 -10.12 -1.77
N GLU A 20 20.12 -9.20 -2.37
CA GLU A 20 20.37 -7.86 -1.82
C GLU A 20 19.07 -7.05 -1.73
N ALA A 21 18.24 -7.05 -2.79
CA ALA A 21 16.95 -6.36 -2.78
C ALA A 21 15.98 -6.90 -1.73
N LEU A 22 15.94 -8.23 -1.54
CA LEU A 22 15.12 -8.86 -0.50
C LEU A 22 15.60 -8.50 0.91
N ALA A 23 16.91 -8.43 1.14
CA ALA A 23 17.47 -8.00 2.42
C ALA A 23 17.13 -6.52 2.72
N GLU A 24 17.15 -5.66 1.70
CA GLU A 24 16.75 -4.25 1.81
C GLU A 24 15.29 -4.11 2.25
N ILE A 25 14.40 -4.90 1.63
CA ILE A 25 12.97 -4.93 1.98
C ILE A 25 12.76 -5.46 3.40
N ALA A 26 13.45 -6.55 3.78
CA ALA A 26 13.34 -7.11 5.12
C ALA A 26 13.76 -6.10 6.20
N ASN A 27 14.89 -5.43 6.01
CA ASN A 27 15.33 -4.35 6.90
C ASN A 27 14.35 -3.17 6.89
N GLY A 28 13.78 -2.82 5.73
CA GLY A 28 12.72 -1.81 5.62
C GLY A 28 11.48 -2.14 6.46
N CYS A 29 11.08 -3.41 6.49
CA CYS A 29 9.97 -3.89 7.33
C CYS A 29 10.28 -3.76 8.82
N GLU A 30 11.48 -4.12 9.25
CA GLU A 30 11.88 -4.10 10.67
C GLU A 30 12.06 -2.68 11.21
N GLU A 31 12.72 -1.81 10.44
CA GLU A 31 13.14 -0.49 10.93
C GLU A 31 12.08 0.60 10.72
N TRP A 32 11.30 0.52 9.64
CA TRP A 32 10.36 1.60 9.27
C TRP A 32 8.90 1.26 9.49
N GLY A 33 8.52 -0.01 9.32
CA GLY A 33 7.12 -0.45 9.34
C GLY A 33 6.24 0.10 8.19
N PHE A 34 6.76 1.00 7.35
CA PHE A 34 6.07 1.55 6.18
C PHE A 34 7.05 2.01 5.09
N PHE A 35 6.72 1.74 3.82
CA PHE A 35 7.53 2.09 2.66
C PHE A 35 6.69 2.15 1.38
N GLN A 36 7.25 2.74 0.33
CA GLN A 36 6.66 2.80 -1.00
C GLN A 36 7.36 1.83 -1.95
N LEU A 37 6.59 1.21 -2.84
CA LEU A 37 7.12 0.35 -3.90
C LEU A 37 6.97 1.05 -5.25
N VAL A 38 8.01 0.96 -6.08
CA VAL A 38 7.99 1.39 -7.48
C VAL A 38 8.39 0.24 -8.39
N ASN A 39 8.01 0.30 -9.67
CA ASN A 39 8.28 -0.75 -10.65
C ASN A 39 7.80 -2.16 -10.22
N HIS A 40 6.73 -2.23 -9.45
CA HIS A 40 6.14 -3.48 -8.94
C HIS A 40 5.38 -4.30 -10.00
N GLY A 41 5.41 -3.90 -11.27
CA GLY A 41 4.77 -4.61 -12.39
C GLY A 41 3.24 -4.55 -12.45
N ILE A 42 2.59 -3.90 -11.48
CA ILE A 42 1.12 -3.75 -11.47
C ILE A 42 0.73 -2.63 -12.46
N PRO A 43 -0.16 -2.89 -13.43
CA PRO A 43 -0.58 -1.89 -14.39
C PRO A 43 -1.24 -0.68 -13.73
N VAL A 44 -0.85 0.53 -14.14
CA VAL A 44 -1.42 1.79 -13.63
C VAL A 44 -2.93 1.84 -13.84
N GLU A 45 -3.41 1.36 -14.99
CA GLU A 45 -4.85 1.31 -15.29
C GLU A 45 -5.63 0.46 -14.27
N LEU A 46 -5.05 -0.63 -13.78
CA LEU A 46 -5.68 -1.45 -12.75
C LEU A 46 -5.79 -0.67 -11.43
N LEU A 47 -4.72 0.03 -11.03
CA LEU A 47 -4.72 0.86 -9.83
C LEU A 47 -5.79 1.96 -9.90
N GLU A 48 -5.91 2.63 -11.05
CA GLU A 48 -6.91 3.67 -11.25
C GLU A 48 -8.34 3.11 -11.24
N ARG A 49 -8.57 1.93 -11.83
CA ARG A 49 -9.88 1.27 -11.73
C ARG A 49 -10.24 0.91 -10.29
N VAL A 50 -9.29 0.40 -9.50
CA VAL A 50 -9.52 0.08 -8.08
C VAL A 50 -9.90 1.34 -7.32
N LYS A 51 -9.13 2.43 -7.47
CA LYS A 51 -9.47 3.73 -6.85
C LYS A 51 -10.85 4.21 -7.23
N LYS A 52 -11.21 4.10 -8.52
CA LYS A 52 -12.53 4.51 -9.03
C LYS A 52 -13.65 3.71 -8.39
N VAL A 53 -13.59 2.39 -8.45
CA VAL A 53 -14.63 1.51 -7.88
C VAL A 53 -14.78 1.73 -6.39
N CYS A 54 -13.68 1.77 -5.63
CA CYS A 54 -13.74 2.06 -4.20
C CYS A 54 -14.40 3.41 -3.93
N SER A 55 -14.01 4.46 -4.66
CA SER A 55 -14.57 5.81 -4.50
C SER A 55 -16.07 5.85 -4.82
N GLU A 56 -16.51 5.15 -5.86
CA GLU A 56 -17.92 5.05 -6.24
C GLU A 56 -18.73 4.29 -5.17
N SER A 57 -18.23 3.15 -4.69
CA SER A 57 -18.89 2.39 -3.62
C SER A 57 -18.95 3.14 -2.28
N TYR A 58 -18.00 4.03 -2.00
CA TYR A 58 -18.08 4.91 -0.82
C TYR A 58 -19.15 5.98 -0.98
N LYS A 59 -19.29 6.59 -2.17
CA LYS A 59 -20.33 7.60 -2.44
C LYS A 59 -21.73 7.03 -2.29
N GLU A 60 -21.96 5.81 -2.76
CA GLU A 60 -23.26 5.13 -2.60
C GLU A 60 -23.62 4.91 -1.12
N ARG A 61 -22.63 4.58 -0.29
CA ARG A 61 -22.82 4.31 1.15
C ARG A 61 -22.72 5.53 2.04
N GLU A 62 -22.40 6.69 1.48
CA GLU A 62 -22.11 7.91 2.24
C GLU A 62 -23.33 8.37 3.06
N GLN A 63 -24.53 8.26 2.49
CA GLN A 63 -25.76 8.68 3.19
C GLN A 63 -26.05 7.82 4.42
N ASP A 64 -25.92 6.50 4.29
CA ASP A 64 -26.15 5.57 5.40
C ASP A 64 -25.05 5.68 6.46
N PHE A 65 -23.80 5.86 6.03
CA PHE A 65 -22.69 6.13 6.93
C PHE A 65 -22.93 7.40 7.77
N LYS A 66 -23.38 8.50 7.15
CA LYS A 66 -23.71 9.75 7.86
C LYS A 66 -24.89 9.62 8.83
N ARG A 67 -25.77 8.65 8.62
CA ARG A 67 -26.92 8.37 9.50
C ARG A 67 -26.61 7.36 10.61
N SER A 68 -25.46 6.69 10.54
CA SER A 68 -25.07 5.68 11.53
C SER A 68 -24.71 6.30 12.87
N GLU A 69 -24.97 5.58 13.96
CA GLU A 69 -24.49 5.99 15.27
C GLU A 69 -22.98 5.71 15.37
N PRO A 70 -22.17 6.65 15.89
CA PRO A 70 -20.76 6.41 16.13
C PRO A 70 -20.59 5.24 17.10
N VAL A 71 -19.64 4.35 16.81
CA VAL A 71 -19.25 3.32 17.77
C VAL A 71 -18.75 4.03 19.04
N PRO A 72 -19.31 3.74 20.23
CA PRO A 72 -18.84 4.36 21.46
C PRO A 72 -17.36 4.06 21.63
N SER A 73 -16.57 5.11 21.91
CA SER A 73 -15.15 4.95 22.23
C SER A 73 -15.05 4.03 23.45
N SER A 74 -14.60 2.79 23.22
CA SER A 74 -14.24 1.92 24.31
C SER A 74 -12.98 2.50 24.92
N THR A 75 -13.13 3.19 26.04
CA THR A 75 -12.00 3.56 26.90
C THR A 75 -11.37 2.26 27.37
N VAL A 76 -10.26 1.88 26.73
CA VAL A 76 -9.30 0.93 27.31
C VAL A 76 -8.56 1.59 28.46
#